data_AF-A0A846DGK9-F1
#
_entry.id   AF-A0A846DGK9-F1
#
_cell.length_a   1.000
_cell.length_b   1.000
_cell.length_c   1.000
_cell.angle_alpha   90.00
_cell.angle_beta   90.00
_cell.angle_gamma   90.00
#
_symmetry.space_group_name_H-M   'P 1'
#
loop_
_entity.id
_entity.type
_entity.pdbx_description
1 polymer ?
#
loop_
_entity_poly.entity_id
_entity_poly.type
_entity_poly.pdbx_seq_one_letter_code
_entity_poly.pdbx_strand_id
1 'polypeptide(L)' 'MIVFVDTGVLGLLSSPNDKLEAQQCQQSLYSLLARGVYVLSSDLCDYEVTRRWQDIRF' A
#
# COMPACT_ATOMS: atom_id res chain seq x y z
N MET A 1 -14.15 -0.66 -12.47
CA MET A 1 -12.87 0.08 -12.57
C MET A 1 -11.86 -0.65 -11.70
N ILE A 2 -10.62 -0.80 -12.17
CA ILE A 2 -9.53 -1.45 -11.44
C ILE A 2 -8.44 -0.42 -11.19
N VAL A 3 -7.90 -0.39 -9.97
CA VAL A 3 -6.75 0.43 -9.58
C VAL A 3 -5.64 -0.51 -9.12
N PHE A 4 -4.48 -0.42 -9.77
CA PHE A 4 -3.28 -1.13 -9.35
C PHE A 4 -2.47 -0.26 -8.39
N VAL A 5 -2.09 -0.87 -7.26
CA VAL A 5 -1.29 -0.23 -6.22
C VAL A 5 0.16 -0.69 -6.37
N ASP A 6 1.06 0.27 -6.50
CA ASP A 6 2.50 0.05 -6.60
C ASP A 6 3.15 -0.17 -5.22
N THR A 7 4.34 -0.74 -5.23
CA THR A 7 5.24 -0.97 -4.09
C THR A 7 5.43 0.29 -3.24
N GLY A 8 5.52 1.47 -3.83
CA GLY A 8 5.67 2.72 -3.08
C GLY A 8 4.48 3.00 -2.15
N VAL A 9 3.26 2.78 -2.65
CA VAL A 9 2.03 2.96 -1.87
C VAL A 9 1.89 1.85 -0.84
N LEU A 10 2.14 0.58 -1.21
CA LEU A 10 2.14 -0.51 -0.23
C LEU A 10 3.19 -0.31 0.87
N GLY A 11 4.37 0.21 0.53
CA GLY A 11 5.43 0.55 1.48
C GLY A 11 5.04 1.68 2.42
N LEU A 12 4.36 2.72 1.92
CA LEU A 12 3.79 3.79 2.74
C LEU A 12 2.76 3.23 3.74
N LEU A 13 1.86 2.37 3.27
CA LEU A 13 0.76 1.80 4.07
C LEU A 13 1.20 0.72 5.07
N SER A 14 2.27 -0.01 4.75
CA SER A 14 2.85 -1.06 5.62
C SER A 14 3.85 -0.52 6.64
N SER A 15 4.19 0.77 6.54
CA SER A 15 5.11 1.41 7.47
C SER A 15 4.50 1.49 8.87
N PRO A 16 5.25 1.14 9.93
CA PRO A 16 4.79 1.31 11.30
C PRO A 16 4.74 2.79 11.71
N ASN A 17 5.23 3.69 10.86
CA ASN A 17 5.20 5.12 11.09
C ASN A 17 3.85 5.68 10.66
N ASP A 18 3.03 6.07 11.64
CA ASP A 18 1.66 6.56 11.47
C ASP A 18 1.65 8.02 10.95
N LYS A 19 2.28 8.21 9.79
CA LYS A 19 2.34 9.52 9.12
C LYS A 19 0.95 9.89 8.62
N LEU A 20 0.63 11.19 8.70
CA LEU A 20 -0.61 11.75 8.15
C LEU A 20 -0.84 11.34 6.69
N GLU A 21 0.24 11.25 5.90
CA GLU A 21 0.20 10.81 4.50
C GLU A 21 -0.32 9.38 4.34
N ALA A 22 0.06 8.45 5.24
CA ALA A 22 -0.41 7.07 5.21
C ALA A 22 -1.91 7.01 5.52
N GLN A 23 -2.37 7.78 6.51
CA GLN A 23 -3.79 7.86 6.88
C GLN A 23 -4.65 8.45 5.75
N GLN A 24 -4.18 9.52 5.10
CA GLN A 24 -4.85 10.12 3.94
C GLN A 24 -4.90 9.16 2.74
N CYS A 25 -3.82 8.41 2.52
CA CYS A 25 -3.77 7.37 1.49
C CYS A 25 -4.78 6.24 1.78
N GLN A 26 -4.82 5.75 3.03
CA GLN A 26 -5.80 4.74 3.45
C GLN A 26 -7.24 5.20 3.24
N GLN A 27 -7.59 6.42 3.68
CA GLN A 27 -8.93 6.97 3.48
C GLN A 27 -9.29 7.08 1.99
N SER A 28 -8.33 7.47 1.15
CA SER A 28 -8.53 7.53 -0.30
C SER A 28 -8.81 6.15 -0.89
N LEU A 29 -8.06 5.12 -0.50
CA LEU A 29 -8.28 3.74 -0.94
C LEU A 29 -9.62 3.18 -0.43
N TYR A 30 -9.98 3.43 0.83
CA TYR A 30 -11.27 3.01 1.38
C TYR A 30 -12.44 3.67 0.65
N SER A 31 -12.31 4.95 0.26
CA SER A 31 -13.33 5.62 -0.54
C SER A 31 -13.54 4.97 -1.92
N LEU A 32 -12.48 4.44 -2.53
CA LEU A 32 -12.54 3.71 -3.80
C LEU A 32 -13.21 2.35 -3.61
N LEU A 33 -12.81 1.60 -2.58
CA LEU A 33 -13.42 0.32 -2.24
C LEU A 33 -14.93 0.47 -1.96
N ALA A 34 -15.34 1.51 -1.22
CA ALA A 34 -16.73 1.81 -0.93
C ALA A 34 -17.57 2.11 -2.18
N ARG A 35 -16.93 2.54 -3.27
CA ARG A 35 -17.56 2.79 -4.59
C ARG A 35 -17.54 1.56 -5.50
N GLY A 36 -17.14 0.39 -5.00
CA GLY A 36 -17.05 -0.85 -5.76
C GLY A 36 -15.86 -0.90 -6.72
N VAL A 37 -14.82 -0.09 -6.49
CA VAL A 37 -13.58 -0.14 -7.28
C VAL A 37 -12.72 -1.30 -6.77
N TYR A 38 -12.20 -2.11 -7.70
CA TYR A 38 -11.25 -3.17 -7.35
C TYR A 38 -9.86 -2.57 -7.18
N VAL A 39 -9.29 -2.73 -5.99
CA VAL A 39 -7.92 -2.34 -5.67
C VAL A 39 -7.09 -3.60 -5.64
N LEU A 40 -6.11 -3.69 -6.52
CA LEU A 40 -5.25 -4.86 -6.68
C LEU A 40 -3.78 -4.45 -6.57
N SER A 41 -2.92 -5.38 -6.22
CA SER A 41 -1.47 -5.25 -6.40
C SER A 41 -0.91 -6.53 -6.98
N SER A 42 0.34 -6.48 -7.44
CA SER A 42 1.04 -7.65 -7.97
C SER A 42 1.87 -8.33 -6.89
N ASP A 43 2.09 -9.64 -7.06
CA ASP A 43 2.98 -10.40 -6.19
C ASP A 43 4.42 -9.85 -6.19
N LEU A 44 4.83 -9.20 -7.29
CA LEU A 44 6.12 -8.51 -7.38
C LEU A 44 6.19 -7.34 -6.39
N CYS A 45 5.13 -6.54 -6.31
CA CYS A 45 5.07 -5.41 -5.38
C CYS A 45 5.05 -5.89 -3.92
N ASP A 46 4.34 -6.98 -3.63
CA ASP A 46 4.34 -7.61 -2.31
C ASP A 46 5.75 -8.13 -1.93
N TYR A 47 6.44 -8.79 -2.88
CA TYR A 47 7.82 -9.22 -2.70
C TYR A 47 8.76 -8.05 -2.42
N GLU A 48 8.67 -6.96 -3.17
CA GLU A 48 9.52 -5.77 -2.98
C GLU A 48 9.32 -5.12 -1.61
N VAL A 49 8.08 -5.00 -1.14
CA VAL A 49 7.77 -4.48 0.21
C VAL A 49 8.31 -5.41 1.29
N THR A 50 8.04 -6.71 1.16
CA THR A 50 8.48 -7.72 2.14
C THR A 50 10.00 -7.76 2.26
N ARG A 51 10.71 -7.76 1.13
CA ARG A 51 12.18 -7.71 1.10
C ARG A 51 12.71 -6.43 1.76
N ARG A 52 12.11 -5.28 1.45
CA ARG A 52 12.53 -3.99 2.04
C ARG A 52 12.41 -3.99 3.57
N TRP A 53 11.38 -4.61 4.13
CA TRP A 53 11.22 -4.75 5.59
C TRP A 53 12.17 -5.76 6.23
N GLN A 54 12.73 -6.70 5.47
CA GLN A 54 13.82 -7.55 5.93
C GLN A 54 15.12 -6.76 5.99
N ASP A 55 15.43 -5.99 4.94
CA ASP A 55 16.65 -5.17 4.87
C ASP A 55 16.73 -4.10 5.99
N ILE A 56 15.60 -3.54 6.42
CA ILE A 56 15.55 -2.55 7.54
C ILE A 56 15.76 -3.20 8.92
N ARG A 57 15.59 -4.52 9.03
CA ARG A 57 15.74 -5.25 10.31
C ARG A 57 17.17 -5.73 10.61
N PHE A 58 18.13 -5.50 9.70
CA PHE A 58 19.54 -5.86 9.85
C PHE A 58 20.45 -4.62 9.91
#